data_AF-A0A9D9Z4D6-F1
#
_entry.id   AF-A0A9D9Z4D6-F1
#
_cell.length_a   1.000
_cell.length_b   1.000
_cell.length_c   1.000
_cell.angle_alpha   90.00
_cell.angle_beta   90.00
_cell.angle_gamma   90.00
#
_symmetry.space_group_name_H-M   'P 1'
#
loop_
_entity.id
_entity.type
_entity.pdbx_description
1 polymer ?
#
loop_
_entity_poly.entity_id
_entity_poly.type
_entity_poly.pdbx_seq_one_letter_code
_entity_poly.pdbx_strand_id
1 'polypeptide(L)'
;ARRMQGVTVAARFKTMPDYIGQDIHYFDTYNPLIRKENKLLQIAIEDAREVFLRTEAGNYEDVPKFAPVLNVGNQLKLLSTRLKLQFKK
;
A
#
# COMPACT_ATOMS: atom_id res chain seq x y z
N ALA A 1 8.17 -12.60 3.67
CA ALA A 1 7.78 -11.21 3.32
C ALA A 1 7.59 -11.06 1.80
N ARG A 2 6.90 -10.02 1.33
CA ARG A 2 6.70 -9.70 -0.09
C ARG A 2 6.75 -8.18 -0.29
N ARG A 3 7.26 -7.71 -1.44
CA ARG A 3 7.19 -6.30 -1.86
C ARG A 3 6.35 -6.13 -3.11
N MET A 4 5.68 -4.98 -3.23
CA MET A 4 5.03 -4.59 -4.47
C MET A 4 6.10 -4.22 -5.51
N GLN A 5 5.96 -4.76 -6.73
CA GLN A 5 6.83 -4.43 -7.86
C GLN A 5 5.99 -3.81 -8.98
N GLY A 6 6.19 -2.50 -9.17
CA GLY A 6 5.47 -1.68 -10.14
C GLY A 6 4.41 -0.79 -9.48
N VAL A 7 3.90 0.17 -10.25
CA VAL A 7 2.88 1.16 -9.84
C VAL A 7 1.60 1.08 -10.68
N THR A 8 1.49 0.05 -11.53
CA THR A 8 0.38 -0.12 -12.49
C THR A 8 -0.59 -1.20 -12.02
N VAL A 9 -1.74 -1.32 -12.69
CA VAL A 9 -2.73 -2.38 -12.43
C VAL A 9 -2.14 -3.79 -12.63
N ALA A 10 -1.09 -3.91 -13.45
CA ALA A 10 -0.36 -5.16 -13.68
C ALA A 10 0.79 -5.39 -12.67
N ALA A 11 0.92 -4.54 -11.64
CA ALA A 11 1.92 -4.71 -10.59
C ALA A 11 1.70 -6.05 -9.87
N ARG A 12 2.81 -6.67 -9.46
CA ARG A 12 2.79 -7.97 -8.78
C ARG A 12 3.61 -7.91 -7.50
N PHE A 13 3.27 -8.78 -6.56
CA PHE A 13 4.07 -8.94 -5.35
C PHE A 13 5.23 -9.90 -5.57
N LYS A 14 6.46 -9.40 -5.47
CA LYS A 14 7.68 -10.22 -5.50
C LYS A 14 8.01 -10.72 -4.09
N THR A 15 8.44 -11.97 -3.99
CA THR A 15 8.87 -12.57 -2.72
C THR A 15 10.17 -11.94 -2.23
N MET A 16 10.29 -11.85 -0.91
CA MET A 16 11.48 -11.38 -0.20
C MET A 16 11.86 -12.42 0.86
N PRO A 17 12.64 -13.45 0.48
CA PRO A 17 12.97 -14.55 1.38
C PRO A 17 13.89 -14.13 2.52
N ASP A 18 14.85 -13.24 2.27
CA ASP A 18 15.84 -12.75 3.26
C ASP A 18 15.22 -12.12 4.52
N TYR A 19 13.97 -11.70 4.44
CA TYR A 19 13.24 -11.02 5.51
C TYR A 19 12.32 -11.97 6.28
N ILE A 20 12.24 -13.24 5.90
CA ILE A 20 11.43 -14.24 6.61
C ILE A 20 12.14 -14.64 7.90
N GLY A 21 11.43 -14.62 9.03
CA GLY A 21 11.97 -14.98 10.34
C GLY A 21 12.89 -13.93 10.96
N GLN A 22 13.05 -12.78 10.30
CA GLN A 22 13.74 -11.62 10.86
C GLN A 22 12.76 -10.79 11.71
N ASP A 23 13.26 -10.21 12.79
CA ASP A 23 12.46 -9.35 13.65
C ASP A 23 12.35 -7.93 13.06
N ILE A 24 11.10 -7.50 12.82
CA ILE A 24 10.72 -6.22 12.23
C ILE A 24 11.13 -5.03 13.11
N HIS A 25 11.33 -5.23 14.42
CA HIS A 25 11.81 -4.19 15.33
C HIS A 25 13.18 -3.64 14.94
N TYR A 26 14.00 -4.46 14.26
CA TYR A 26 15.33 -4.07 13.80
C TYR A 26 15.36 -3.63 12.34
N PHE A 27 14.20 -3.38 11.72
CA PHE A 27 14.12 -2.90 10.35
C PHE A 27 14.30 -1.39 10.26
N ASP A 28 15.48 -0.91 10.68
CA ASP A 28 15.88 0.49 10.62
C ASP A 28 16.93 0.77 9.53
N THR A 29 17.35 2.03 9.43
CA THR A 29 18.37 2.48 8.46
C THR A 29 19.76 1.84 8.70
N TYR A 30 20.01 1.27 9.89
CA TYR A 30 21.29 0.65 10.23
C TYR A 30 21.34 -0.84 9.85
N ASN A 31 20.18 -1.48 9.67
CA ASN A 31 20.10 -2.87 9.28
C ASN A 31 20.79 -3.15 7.92
N PRO A 32 21.77 -4.07 7.86
CA PRO A 32 22.50 -4.35 6.61
C PRO A 32 21.58 -4.87 5.49
N LEU A 33 20.48 -5.55 5.82
CA LEU A 33 19.50 -6.03 4.85
C LEU A 33 18.70 -4.89 4.21
N ILE A 34 18.52 -3.78 4.90
CA ILE A 34 17.78 -2.61 4.40
C ILE A 34 18.71 -1.67 3.64
N ARG A 35 19.94 -1.50 4.14
CA ARG A 35 20.96 -0.64 3.49
C ARG A 35 21.30 -1.07 2.07
N LYS A 36 21.21 -2.37 1.76
CA LYS A 36 21.42 -2.91 0.40
C LYS A 36 20.27 -2.62 -0.58
N GLU A 37 19.11 -2.19 -0.08
CA GLU A 37 17.93 -1.93 -0.90
C GLU A 37 17.88 -0.49 -1.43
N ASN A 38 17.00 -0.24 -2.41
CA ASN A 38 16.77 1.11 -2.94
C ASN A 38 16.15 2.03 -1.87
N LYS A 39 16.50 3.32 -1.88
CA LYS A 39 15.98 4.36 -0.96
C LYS A 39 14.45 4.37 -0.81
N LEU A 40 13.70 4.20 -1.90
CA LEU A 40 12.22 4.13 -1.82
C LEU A 40 11.75 2.92 -1.01
N LEU A 41 12.45 1.80 -1.14
CA LEU A 41 12.14 0.58 -0.42
C LEU A 41 12.57 0.67 1.05
N GLN A 42 13.69 1.35 1.33
CA GLN A 42 14.11 1.65 2.70
C GLN A 42 13.02 2.44 3.43
N ILE A 43 12.54 3.54 2.83
CA ILE A 43 11.47 4.37 3.39
C ILE A 43 10.19 3.54 3.60
N ALA A 44 9.81 2.71 2.61
CA ALA A 44 8.63 1.87 2.73
C ALA A 44 8.75 0.81 3.86
N ILE A 45 9.95 0.28 4.10
CA ILE A 45 10.20 -0.65 5.20
C ILE A 45 10.15 0.07 6.55
N GLU A 46 10.74 1.26 6.67
CA GLU A 46 10.72 2.07 7.89
C GLU A 46 9.29 2.49 8.26
N ASP A 47 8.49 2.93 7.28
CA ASP A 47 7.07 3.26 7.46
C ASP A 47 6.26 2.03 7.91
N ALA A 48 6.48 0.88 7.26
CA ALA A 48 5.83 -0.37 7.66
C ALA A 48 6.21 -0.81 9.09
N ARG A 49 7.47 -0.62 9.51
CA ARG A 49 7.92 -0.85 10.89
C ARG A 49 7.21 0.09 11.85
N GLU A 50 7.12 1.37 11.54
CA GLU A 50 6.43 2.34 12.41
C GLU A 50 4.96 1.98 12.60
N VAL A 51 4.26 1.63 11.52
CA VAL A 51 2.87 1.16 11.58
C VAL A 51 2.74 -0.08 12.47
N PHE A 52 3.66 -1.04 12.34
CA PHE A 52 3.69 -2.23 13.16
C PHE A 52 3.86 -1.90 14.66
N LEU A 53 4.85 -1.07 15.01
CA LEU A 53 5.08 -0.65 16.40
C LEU A 53 3.88 0.10 16.99
N ARG A 54 3.24 0.97 16.20
CA ARG A 54 2.02 1.68 16.63
C ARG A 54 0.85 0.70 16.87
N THR A 55 0.76 -0.34 16.04
CA THR A 55 -0.26 -1.39 16.16
C THR A 55 -0.03 -2.24 17.40
N GLU A 56 1.21 -2.65 17.66
CA GLU A 56 1.57 -3.39 18.88
C GLU A 56 1.36 -2.58 20.16
N ALA A 57 1.65 -1.27 20.11
CA ALA A 57 1.38 -0.35 21.22
C ALA A 57 -0.12 -0.13 21.48
N GLY A 58 -1.02 -0.70 20.66
CA GLY A 58 -2.47 -0.54 20.78
C GLY A 58 -2.99 0.85 20.40
N ASN A 59 -2.15 1.69 19.77
CA ASN A 59 -2.45 3.08 19.43
C ASN A 59 -2.61 3.29 17.91
N TYR A 60 -2.90 2.23 17.17
CA TYR A 60 -3.19 2.31 15.74
C TYR A 60 -4.69 2.45 15.52
N GLU A 61 -5.11 3.65 15.10
CA GLU A 61 -6.44 3.86 14.56
C GLU A 61 -6.38 3.80 13.04
N ASP A 62 -7.19 2.92 12.44
CA ASP A 62 -7.42 2.86 10.99
C ASP A 62 -8.21 4.10 10.58
N VAL A 63 -7.53 5.25 10.49
CA VAL A 63 -8.19 6.50 10.11
C VAL A 63 -8.53 6.35 8.62
N PRO A 64 -9.82 6.30 8.23
CA PRO A 64 -10.17 6.30 6.83
C PRO A 64 -9.66 7.61 6.25
N LYS A 65 -8.57 7.56 5.48
CA LYS A 65 -8.12 8.69 4.68
C LYS A 65 -9.29 9.03 3.78
N PHE A 66 -10.01 10.11 4.12
CA PHE A 66 -11.18 10.57 3.40
C PHE A 66 -10.89 10.46 1.90
N ALA A 67 -11.54 9.50 1.24
CA ALA A 67 -11.49 9.42 -0.20
C ALA A 67 -11.97 10.79 -0.68
N PRO A 68 -11.16 11.53 -1.46
CA PRO A 68 -11.52 12.88 -1.82
C PRO A 68 -12.89 12.82 -2.49
N VAL A 69 -13.80 13.70 -2.06
CA VAL A 69 -15.19 13.87 -2.53
C VAL A 69 -15.28 14.13 -4.06
N LEU A 70 -14.14 14.08 -4.76
CA LEU A 70 -13.88 14.25 -6.19
C LEU A 70 -14.59 13.26 -7.13
N ASN A 71 -15.38 12.29 -6.66
CA ASN A 71 -15.92 11.26 -7.55
C ASN A 71 -17.44 11.20 -7.70
N VAL A 72 -18.23 12.11 -7.10
CA VAL A 72 -19.69 12.12 -7.34
C VAL A 72 -20.01 12.39 -8.81
N GLY A 73 -19.33 13.36 -9.44
CA GLY A 73 -19.54 13.69 -10.86
C GLY A 73 -19.14 12.57 -11.82
N ASN A 74 -18.04 11.86 -11.52
CA ASN A 74 -17.60 10.72 -12.33
C ASN A 74 -18.49 9.49 -12.13
N GLN A 75 -18.97 9.24 -10.91
CA GLN A 75 -19.92 8.16 -10.62
C GLN A 75 -21.28 8.38 -11.32
N LEU A 76 -21.78 9.63 -11.35
CA LEU A 76 -23.00 9.99 -12.10
C LEU A 76 -22.83 9.82 -13.62
N LYS A 77 -21.67 10.22 -14.17
CA LYS A 77 -21.35 9.96 -15.59
C LYS A 77 -21.28 8.46 -15.90
N LEU A 78 -20.72 7.65 -15.00
CA LEU A 78 -20.68 6.19 -15.18
C LEU A 78 -22.08 5.56 -15.10
N LEU A 79 -22.93 6.00 -14.17
CA LEU A 79 -24.32 5.56 -14.04
C LEU A 79 -25.14 5.89 -15.29
N SER A 80 -25.08 7.14 -15.77
CA SER A 80 -25.78 7.56 -16.99
C SER A 80 -25.31 6.80 -18.23
N THR A 81 -24.01 6.48 -18.31
CA THR A 81 -23.46 5.68 -19.42
C THR A 81 -23.98 4.24 -19.37
N ARG A 82 -24.07 3.63 -18.18
CA ARG A 82 -24.66 2.29 -18.00
C ARG A 82 -26.14 2.25 -18.38
N LEU A 83 -26.93 3.25 -17.97
CA LEU A 83 -28.33 3.35 -18.36
C LEU A 83 -28.47 3.46 -19.88
N LYS A 84 -27.72 4.36 -20.53
CA LYS A 84 -27.75 4.53 -21.99
C LYS A 84 -27.42 3.24 -22.74
N LEU A 85 -26.50 2.41 -22.24
CA LEU A 85 -26.16 1.13 -22.85
C LEU A 85 -27.28 0.08 -22.71
N GLN A 86 -28.06 0.12 -21.62
CA GLN A 86 -29.20 -0.77 -21.45
C GLN A 86 -30.41 -0.37 -22.30
N PHE A 87 -30.60 0.92 -22.58
CA PHE A 87 -31.65 1.43 -23.46
C PHE A 87 -31.27 1.46 -24.95
N LYS A 88 -30.06 1.03 -25.32
CA LYS A 88 -29.59 0.94 -26.72
C LYS A 88 -29.62 -0.51 -27.28
N LYS A 89 -30.40 -1.39 -26.65
CA LYS A 89 -30.83 -2.67 -27.22
C LYS A 89 -32.18 -2.52 -27.88
#